data_AF-A0A6J6T243-F1
#
_entry.id   AF-A0A6J6T243-F1
#
_cell.length_a   1.000
_cell.length_b   1.000
_cell.length_c   1.000
_cell.angle_alpha   90.00
_cell.angle_beta   90.00
_cell.angle_gamma   90.00
#
_symmetry.space_group_name_H-M   'P 1'
#
loop_
_entity.id
_entity.type
_entity.pdbx_description
1 polymer ?
#
loop_
_entity_poly.entity_id
_entity_poly.type
_entity_poly.pdbx_seq_one_letter_code
_entity_poly.pdbx_strand_id
1 'polypeptide(L)'
;MQIGGEDRLAFSLVGAQIAPKDFERYIRTVLLAEKLGEALVAQGDTSTDGSGIQKLIVGMAKEEKVEINPRYGVWDYASGNIAPIEDNATVKK
;
A
#
# COMPACT_ATOMS: atom_id res chain seq x y z
N MET A 1 -21.35 2.93 -3.89
CA MET A 1 -21.33 2.03 -5.07
C MET A 1 -22.26 0.86 -4.80
N GLN A 2 -23.30 0.67 -5.60
CA GLN A 2 -24.19 -0.49 -5.47
C GLN A 2 -23.81 -1.50 -6.55
N ILE A 3 -23.07 -2.53 -6.13
CA ILE A 3 -22.84 -3.75 -6.92
C ILE A 3 -24.14 -4.57 -6.83
N GLY A 4 -24.83 -4.76 -7.96
CA GLY A 4 -26.20 -5.30 -8.02
C GLY A 4 -26.34 -6.78 -7.66
N GLY A 5 -25.88 -7.19 -6.48
CA GLY A 5 -25.83 -8.58 -5.99
C GLY A 5 -24.52 -9.29 -6.33
N GLU A 6 -24.27 -10.43 -5.65
CA GLU A 6 -23.09 -11.29 -5.90
C GLU A 6 -22.97 -11.71 -7.37
N ASP A 7 -24.09 -11.99 -8.03
CA ASP A 7 -24.12 -12.41 -9.44
C ASP A 7 -23.54 -11.37 -10.40
N ARG A 8 -23.57 -10.08 -10.05
CA ARG A 8 -23.00 -8.99 -10.87
C ARG A 8 -21.59 -8.60 -10.47
N LEU A 9 -21.07 -9.14 -9.37
CA LEU A 9 -19.78 -8.77 -8.82
C LEU A 9 -18.67 -8.97 -9.86
N ALA A 10 -18.59 -10.13 -10.50
CA ALA A 10 -17.57 -10.42 -11.51
C ALA A 10 -17.60 -9.41 -12.68
N PHE A 11 -18.79 -9.04 -13.16
CA PHE A 11 -18.94 -8.03 -14.23
C PHE A 11 -18.51 -6.64 -13.76
N SER A 12 -18.89 -6.24 -12.55
CA SER A 12 -18.46 -4.98 -11.96
C SER A 12 -16.94 -4.91 -11.77
N LEU A 13 -16.29 -6.02 -11.46
CA LEU A 13 -14.83 -6.11 -11.34
C LEU A 13 -14.11 -5.95 -12.66
N VAL A 14 -14.63 -6.58 -13.73
CA VAL A 14 -14.14 -6.37 -15.09
C VAL A 14 -14.29 -4.89 -15.49
N GLY A 15 -15.43 -4.27 -15.16
CA GLY A 15 -15.65 -2.83 -15.38
C GLY A 15 -14.69 -1.93 -14.60
N ALA A 16 -14.27 -2.35 -13.41
CA ALA A 16 -13.26 -1.68 -12.59
C ALA A 16 -11.81 -2.03 -12.96
N GLN A 17 -11.59 -2.87 -13.99
CA GLN A 17 -10.29 -3.42 -14.39
C GLN A 17 -9.58 -4.21 -13.28
N ILE A 18 -10.34 -4.78 -12.35
CA ILE A 18 -9.82 -5.63 -11.28
C ILE A 18 -9.98 -7.08 -11.73
N ALA A 19 -8.87 -7.81 -11.83
CA ALA A 19 -8.95 -9.25 -12.09
C ALA A 19 -9.65 -9.94 -10.90
N PRO A 20 -10.56 -10.90 -11.13
CA PRO A 20 -11.33 -11.52 -10.04
C PRO A 20 -10.48 -12.07 -8.89
N LYS A 21 -9.30 -12.63 -9.21
CA LYS A 21 -8.33 -13.14 -8.23
C LYS A 21 -7.77 -12.06 -7.28
N ASP A 22 -7.79 -10.80 -7.71
CA ASP A 22 -7.24 -9.66 -6.97
C ASP A 22 -8.33 -8.92 -6.18
N PHE A 23 -9.60 -9.32 -6.34
CA PHE A 23 -10.74 -8.65 -5.71
C PHE A 23 -10.63 -8.57 -4.19
N GLU A 24 -10.37 -9.70 -3.53
CA GLU A 24 -10.28 -9.73 -2.07
C GLU A 24 -9.15 -8.81 -1.58
N ARG A 25 -7.98 -8.88 -2.25
CA ARG A 25 -6.84 -8.02 -1.93
C ARG A 25 -7.21 -6.55 -2.12
N TYR A 26 -7.87 -6.21 -3.22
CA TYR A 26 -8.29 -4.85 -3.50
C TYR A 26 -9.22 -4.30 -2.41
N ILE A 27 -10.29 -5.04 -2.07
CA ILE A 27 -11.24 -4.61 -1.02
C ILE A 27 -10.54 -4.48 0.32
N ARG A 28 -9.65 -5.41 0.66
CA ARG A 28 -8.88 -5.34 1.90
C ARG A 28 -8.02 -4.07 1.94
N THR A 29 -7.34 -3.74 0.86
CA THR A 29 -6.53 -2.51 0.78
C THR A 29 -7.37 -1.26 0.94
N VAL A 30 -8.52 -1.18 0.25
CA VAL A 30 -9.45 -0.03 0.36
C VAL A 30 -9.95 0.11 1.80
N LEU A 31 -10.44 -0.97 2.40
CA LEU A 31 -10.98 -0.95 3.75
C LEU A 31 -9.91 -0.58 4.79
N LEU A 32 -8.68 -1.08 4.64
CA LEU A 32 -7.56 -0.71 5.51
C LEU A 32 -7.23 0.78 5.37
N ALA A 33 -7.17 1.31 4.16
CA ALA A 33 -6.91 2.74 3.93
C ALA A 33 -8.00 3.62 4.56
N GLU A 34 -9.28 3.25 4.41
CA GLU A 34 -10.41 3.93 5.06
C GLU A 34 -10.28 3.92 6.59
N LYS A 35 -10.03 2.75 7.19
CA LYS A 35 -9.92 2.62 8.65
C LYS A 35 -8.71 3.34 9.23
N LEU A 36 -7.58 3.32 8.54
CA LEU A 36 -6.41 4.09 8.93
C LEU A 36 -6.67 5.59 8.80
N GLY A 37 -7.33 6.03 7.74
CA GLY A 37 -7.74 7.43 7.55
C GLY A 37 -8.69 7.91 8.65
N GLU A 38 -9.73 7.13 8.98
CA GLU A 38 -10.66 7.41 10.08
C GLU A 38 -9.91 7.56 11.42
N ALA A 39 -8.99 6.63 11.73
CA ALA A 39 -8.21 6.66 12.96
C ALA A 39 -7.28 7.89 13.03
N LEU A 40 -6.68 8.28 11.92
CA LEU A 40 -5.83 9.47 11.80
C LEU A 40 -6.62 10.75 12.05
N VAL A 41 -7.80 10.90 11.43
CA VAL A 41 -8.69 12.04 11.65
C VAL A 41 -9.11 12.13 13.13
N ALA A 42 -9.43 10.99 13.74
CA ALA A 42 -9.77 10.93 15.17
C ALA A 42 -8.60 11.38 16.08
N GLN A 43 -7.36 11.26 15.61
CA GLN A 43 -6.15 11.72 16.29
C GLN A 43 -5.72 13.15 15.90
N GLY A 44 -6.52 13.85 15.08
CA GLY A 44 -6.28 15.23 14.68
C GLY A 44 -5.40 15.42 13.45
N ASP A 45 -5.11 14.35 12.71
CA ASP A 45 -4.45 14.47 11.40
C ASP A 45 -5.42 15.12 10.39
N THR A 46 -4.90 16.06 9.60
CA THR A 46 -5.66 16.84 8.61
C THR A 46 -5.23 16.55 7.17
N SER A 47 -4.39 15.54 6.97
CA SER A 47 -3.88 15.14 5.65
C SER A 47 -5.01 14.58 4.79
N THR A 48 -5.14 15.07 3.57
CA THR A 48 -6.14 14.62 2.59
C THR A 48 -5.53 13.93 1.38
N ASP A 49 -4.21 13.86 1.32
CA ASP A 49 -3.40 13.36 0.20
C ASP A 49 -2.78 11.97 0.46
N GLY A 50 -3.15 11.33 1.57
CA GLY A 50 -2.60 10.04 2.01
C GLY A 50 -1.26 10.12 2.75
N SER A 51 -0.69 11.31 2.93
CA SER A 51 0.60 11.48 3.62
C SER A 51 0.56 11.05 5.10
N GLY A 52 -0.58 11.20 5.78
CA GLY A 52 -0.77 10.68 7.14
C GLY A 52 -0.65 9.15 7.22
N ILE A 53 -1.25 8.43 6.27
CA ILE A 53 -1.13 6.96 6.19
C ILE A 53 0.31 6.56 5.87
N GLN A 54 0.99 7.28 4.98
CA GLN A 54 2.40 7.02 4.67
C GLN A 54 3.30 7.18 5.91
N LYS A 55 3.06 8.20 6.75
CA LYS A 55 3.77 8.38 8.02
C LYS A 55 3.53 7.22 8.99
N LEU A 56 2.31 6.70 9.07
CA LEU A 56 2.01 5.51 9.89
C LEU A 56 2.79 4.28 9.40
N ILE A 57 2.79 4.03 8.09
CA ILE A 57 3.52 2.89 7.50
C ILE A 57 5.01 3.00 7.81
N VAL A 58 5.61 4.18 7.63
CA VAL A 58 7.01 4.43 7.96
C VAL A 58 7.29 4.25 9.46
N GLY A 59 6.41 4.76 10.33
CA GLY A 59 6.52 4.61 11.78
C GLY A 59 6.50 3.15 12.22
N MET A 60 5.51 2.40 11.72
CA MET A 60 5.37 0.96 11.98
C MET A 60 6.58 0.19 11.44
N ALA A 61 7.05 0.51 10.23
CA ALA A 61 8.21 -0.16 9.67
C ALA A 61 9.47 0.06 10.52
N LYS A 62 9.62 1.24 11.14
CA LYS A 62 10.75 1.55 12.04
C LYS A 62 10.63 0.76 13.35
N GLU A 63 9.43 0.70 13.91
CA GLU A 63 9.14 -0.05 15.13
C GLU A 63 9.42 -1.55 14.95
N GLU A 64 8.94 -2.11 13.84
CA GLU A 64 9.09 -3.53 13.49
C GLU A 64 10.45 -3.87 12.88
N LYS A 65 11.32 -2.88 12.66
CA LYS A 65 12.65 -3.05 12.05
C LYS A 65 12.60 -3.83 10.73
N VAL A 66 11.66 -3.44 9.87
CA VAL A 66 11.44 -4.06 8.55
C VAL A 66 12.76 -4.16 7.78
N GLU A 67 13.10 -5.39 7.40
CA GLU A 67 14.24 -5.70 6.54
C GLU A 67 13.73 -6.31 5.23
N ILE A 68 14.29 -5.85 4.12
CA ILE A 68 13.98 -6.39 2.79
C ILE A 68 15.13 -7.32 2.40
N ASN A 69 14.80 -8.45 1.79
CA ASN A 69 15.83 -9.33 1.24
C ASN A 69 16.68 -8.49 0.26
N PRO A 70 18.02 -8.43 0.44
CA PRO A 70 18.89 -7.54 -0.33
C PRO A 70 18.80 -7.71 -1.85
N ARG A 71 18.32 -8.87 -2.34
CA ARG A 71 18.04 -9.10 -3.76
C ARG A 71 16.98 -8.16 -4.34
N TYR A 72 16.11 -7.60 -3.52
CA TYR A 72 15.02 -6.73 -3.92
C TYR A 72 15.23 -5.26 -3.53
N GLY A 73 16.30 -4.93 -2.82
CA GLY A 73 16.62 -3.58 -2.37
C GLY A 73 16.65 -3.46 -0.86
N VAL A 74 16.64 -2.21 -0.40
CA VAL A 74 16.65 -1.85 1.02
C VAL A 74 15.42 -1.00 1.30
N TRP A 75 14.76 -1.23 2.43
CA TRP A 75 13.66 -0.35 2.85
C TRP A 75 14.21 1.03 3.22
N ASP A 76 13.73 2.08 2.55
CA ASP A 76 14.04 3.46 2.85
C ASP A 76 12.99 4.04 3.80
N TYR A 77 13.40 4.26 5.05
CA TYR A 77 12.57 4.84 6.10
C TYR A 77 12.27 6.33 5.94
N ALA A 78 12.93 7.03 5.02
CA ALA A 78 12.62 8.43 4.74
C ALA A 78 11.46 8.54 3.75
N SER A 79 11.50 7.74 2.67
CA SER A 79 10.46 7.76 1.63
C SER A 79 9.33 6.75 1.86
N GLY A 80 9.55 5.71 2.66
CA GLY A 80 8.65 4.57 2.82
C GLY A 80 8.52 3.75 1.54
N ASN A 81 9.62 3.65 0.78
CA ASN A 81 9.74 2.87 -0.44
C ASN A 81 10.94 1.93 -0.38
N ILE A 82 10.99 0.99 -1.32
CA ILE A 82 12.17 0.17 -1.52
C ILE A 82 13.16 0.96 -2.37
N ALA A 83 14.36 1.23 -1.84
CA ALA A 83 15.45 1.83 -2.57
C ALA A 83 16.00 0.86 -3.62
N PRO A 84 16.29 1.33 -4.85
CA PRO A 84 16.92 0.51 -5.87
C PRO A 84 18.29 0.01 -5.39
N ILE A 85 18.64 -1.21 -5.81
CA ILE A 85 20.03 -1.67 -5.73
C ILE A 85 20.80 -0.95 -6.84
N GLU A 86 22.02 -0.46 -6.57
CA GLU A 86 22.89 -0.01 -7.65
C GLU A 86 23.00 -1.13 -8.69
N ASP A 87 22.84 -0.78 -9.97
CA ASP A 87 22.91 -1.75 -11.05
C ASP A 87 24.27 -2.46 -10.99
N ASN A 88 24.30 -3.80 -11.06
CA ASN A 88 25.55 -4.58 -11.06
C ASN A 88 26.51 -4.15 -12.20
N ALA A 89 26.02 -3.41 -13.19
CA ALA A 89 26.82 -2.80 -14.25
C ALA A 89 27.78 -1.68 -13.79
N THR A 90 27.57 -1.05 -12.62
CA THR A 90 28.44 0.03 -12.10
C THR A 90 29.55 -0.47 -11.17
N VAL A 91 29.51 -1.74 -10.77
CA VAL A 91 30.58 -2.38 -10.00
C VAL A 91 31.77 -2.63 -10.94
N LYS A 92 32.71 -1.68 -10.99
CA LYS A 92 33.98 -1.87 -11.68
C LYS A 92 34.68 -3.10 -11.08
N LYS A 93 34.92 -4.10 -11.93
CA LYS A 93 35.77 -5.26 -11.64
C LYS A 93 37.20 -4.83 -11.34
#